data_AF-A0A2P6WAG4-F1
#
_entry.id   AF-A0A2P6WAG4-F1
#
_cell.length_a   1.000
_cell.length_b   1.000
_cell.length_c   1.000
_cell.angle_alpha   90.00
_cell.angle_beta   90.00
_cell.angle_gamma   90.00
#
_symmetry.space_group_name_H-M   'P 1'
#
loop_
_entity.id
_entity.type
_entity.pdbx_description
1 polymer ?
#
loop_
_entity_poly.entity_id
_entity_poly.type
_entity_poly.pdbx_seq_one_letter_code
_entity_poly.pdbx_strand_id
1 'polypeptide(L)' 'MITARGIKTNAKIFGLLSVLTGVFLGAGYLIGGTVGMIIGLVLAGLMNFGSYWFSDKIVLKMYGAEPLPK' A
#
# COMPACT_ATOMS: atom_id res chain seq x y z
N MET A 1 5.46 17.43 29.94
CA MET A 1 4.57 16.24 30.03
C MET A 1 3.99 15.94 28.64
N ILE A 2 4.77 15.39 27.70
CA ILE A 2 4.30 14.97 26.36
C ILE A 2 5.21 13.83 25.89
N THR A 3 4.85 12.56 26.09
CA THR A 3 5.46 11.43 25.33
C THR A 3 4.83 10.04 25.53
N ALA A 4 3.93 9.83 26.50
CA ALA A 4 3.43 8.48 26.80
C ALA A 4 2.30 7.96 25.88
N ARG A 5 1.84 8.73 24.88
CA ARG A 5 0.72 8.32 23.98
C ARG A 5 1.15 7.65 22.68
N GLY A 6 2.42 7.78 22.26
CA GLY A 6 2.89 7.22 20.97
C GLY A 6 2.78 5.69 20.90
N ILE A 7 3.08 5.00 22.00
CA ILE A 7 3.11 3.53 22.04
C ILE A 7 1.70 2.94 21.87
N LYS A 8 0.66 3.52 22.50
CA LYS A 8 -0.71 2.99 22.39
C LYS A 8 -1.30 3.15 20.98
N THR A 9 -1.02 4.26 20.30
CA THR A 9 -1.48 4.48 18.92
C THR A 9 -0.75 3.56 17.94
N ASN A 10 0.56 3.42 18.10
CA ASN A 10 1.36 2.52 17.28
C ASN A 10 0.88 1.08 17.42
N ALA A 11 0.63 0.60 18.65
CA ALA A 11 0.11 -0.76 18.86
C ALA A 11 -1.21 -1.01 18.13
N LYS A 12 -2.10 -0.01 18.05
CA LYS A 12 -3.36 -0.10 17.31
C LYS A 12 -3.12 -0.19 15.80
N ILE A 13 -2.24 0.66 15.26
CA ILE A 13 -1.86 0.66 13.84
C ILE A 13 -1.16 -0.65 13.47
N PHE A 14 -0.19 -1.09 14.26
CA PHE A 14 0.51 -2.37 14.06
C PHE A 14 -0.45 -3.55 14.14
N GLY A 15 -1.39 -3.56 15.08
CA GLY A 15 -2.41 -4.61 15.18
C GLY A 15 -3.32 -4.66 13.95
N LEU A 16 -3.85 -3.50 13.54
CA LEU A 16 -4.69 -3.38 12.34
C LEU A 16 -3.93 -3.80 11.07
N LEU A 17 -2.68 -3.36 10.90
CA LEU A 17 -1.82 -3.73 9.77
C LEU A 17 -1.47 -5.22 9.77
N SER A 18 -1.19 -5.80 10.94
CA SER A 18 -0.89 -7.23 11.07
C SER A 18 -2.09 -8.09 10.69
N VAL A 19 -3.29 -7.72 11.16
CA VAL A 19 -4.54 -8.40 10.79
C VAL A 19 -4.81 -8.25 9.30
N LEU A 20 -4.70 -7.03 8.76
CA LEU A 20 -4.88 -6.78 7.33
C LEU A 20 -3.91 -7.60 6.48
N THR A 21 -2.63 -7.63 6.85
CA THR A 21 -1.59 -8.42 6.17
C THR A 21 -1.92 -9.91 6.22
N GLY A 22 -2.35 -10.42 7.38
CA GLY A 22 -2.79 -11.80 7.53
C GLY A 22 -3.98 -12.16 6.63
N VAL A 23 -4.96 -11.26 6.50
CA VAL A 23 -6.10 -11.44 5.59
C VAL A 23 -5.66 -11.49 4.13
N PHE A 24 -4.75 -10.60 3.70
CA PHE A 24 -4.22 -10.61 2.33
C PHE A 24 -3.40 -11.87 2.03
N LEU A 25 -2.58 -12.34 2.97
CA LEU A 25 -1.81 -13.58 2.82
C LEU A 25 -2.73 -14.81 2.76
N GLY A 26 -3.74 -14.88 3.64
CA GLY A 26 -4.74 -15.95 3.63
C GLY A 26 -5.55 -15.97 2.34
N ALA A 27 -6.04 -14.81 1.89
CA ALA A 27 -6.78 -14.70 0.63
C ALA A 27 -5.89 -15.05 -0.58
N GLY A 28 -4.64 -14.58 -0.63
CA GLY A 28 -3.70 -14.89 -1.69
C GLY A 28 -3.35 -16.38 -1.78
N TYR A 29 -3.18 -17.04 -0.62
CA TYR A 29 -2.96 -18.48 -0.54
C TYR A 29 -4.17 -19.27 -1.07
N LEU A 30 -5.39 -18.88 -0.67
CA LEU A 30 -6.62 -19.55 -1.10
C LEU A 30 -6.93 -19.37 -2.59
N ILE A 31 -6.63 -18.20 -3.16
CA ILE A 31 -6.99 -17.87 -4.55
C ILE A 31 -6.05 -18.51 -5.56
N GLY A 32 -4.75 -18.64 -5.26
CA GLY A 32 -3.78 -19.08 -6.27
C GLY A 32 -2.61 -19.93 -5.78
N GLY A 33 -2.58 -20.32 -4.50
CA GLY A 33 -1.50 -21.11 -3.93
C GLY A 33 -0.12 -20.49 -4.20
N THR A 34 0.90 -21.33 -4.43
CA THR A 34 2.28 -20.89 -4.64
C THR A 34 2.47 -20.06 -5.92
N VAL A 35 1.76 -20.39 -6.99
CA VAL A 35 1.86 -19.67 -8.27
C VAL A 35 1.19 -18.29 -8.18
N GLY A 36 0.04 -18.21 -7.51
CA GLY A 36 -0.65 -16.96 -7.22
C GLY A 36 0.17 -16.01 -6.37
N MET A 37 0.95 -16.53 -5.41
CA MET A 37 1.88 -15.71 -4.62
C MET A 37 2.99 -15.08 -5.49
N ILE A 38 3.58 -15.84 -6.42
CA ILE A 38 4.63 -15.32 -7.31
C ILE A 38 4.06 -14.26 -8.25
N ILE A 39 2.91 -14.54 -8.89
CA ILE A 39 2.25 -13.56 -9.77
C ILE A 39 1.84 -12.32 -8.98
N GLY A 40 1.29 -12.50 -7.77
CA GLY A 40 0.93 -11.41 -6.87
C GLY A 40 2.13 -10.54 -6.48
N LEU A 41 3.30 -11.13 -6.21
CA LEU A 41 4.53 -10.39 -5.92
C LEU A 41 5.02 -9.59 -7.13
N VAL A 42 5.00 -10.19 -8.33
CA VAL A 42 5.39 -9.48 -9.55
C VAL A 42 4.44 -8.31 -9.81
N LEU A 43 3.14 -8.53 -9.69
CA LEU A 43 2.12 -7.50 -9.93
C LEU A 43 2.18 -6.40 -8.87
N ALA A 44 2.37 -6.75 -7.60
CA ALA A 44 2.58 -5.80 -6.52
C ALA A 44 3.87 -5.00 -6.72
N GLY A 45 4.96 -5.64 -7.15
CA GLY A 45 6.21 -4.97 -7.51
C GLY A 45 5.99 -3.95 -8.62
N LEU A 46 5.39 -4.38 -9.74
CA LEU A 46 5.05 -3.49 -10.86
C LEU A 46 4.17 -2.31 -10.42
N MET A 47 3.17 -2.57 -9.56
CA MET A 47 2.30 -1.52 -9.04
C MET A 47 3.05 -0.56 -8.11
N ASN A 48 4.00 -1.05 -7.32
CA ASN A 48 4.81 -0.24 -6.42
C ASN A 48 5.80 0.65 -7.21
N PHE A 49 6.54 0.06 -8.14
CA PHE A 49 7.45 0.80 -9.02
C PHE A 49 6.71 1.75 -9.95
N GLY A 50 5.59 1.32 -10.53
CA GLY A 50 4.72 2.16 -11.35
C GLY A 50 4.14 3.32 -10.55
N SER A 51 3.66 3.07 -9.32
CA SER A 51 3.17 4.16 -8.47
C SER A 51 4.27 5.13 -8.08
N TYR A 52 5.50 4.67 -7.84
CA TYR A 52 6.63 5.56 -7.54
C TYR A 52 6.99 6.44 -8.75
N TRP A 53 7.04 5.87 -9.96
CA TRP A 53 7.47 6.60 -11.17
C TRP A 53 6.37 7.45 -11.81
N PHE A 54 5.10 7.06 -11.66
CA PHE A 54 3.95 7.80 -12.17
C PHE A 54 3.22 8.59 -11.07
N SER A 55 3.76 8.60 -9.85
CA SER A 55 3.17 9.31 -8.69
C SER A 55 2.81 10.74 -9.06
N ASP A 56 3.75 11.45 -9.69
CA ASP A 56 3.61 12.86 -10.04
C ASP A 56 2.40 13.09 -10.95
N LYS A 57 2.23 12.24 -11.97
CA LYS A 57 1.12 12.34 -12.93
C LYS A 57 -0.22 11.87 -12.34
N ILE A 58 -0.20 10.89 -11.44
CA ILE A 58 -1.39 10.40 -10.73
C ILE A 58 -1.90 11.48 -9.78
N VAL A 59 -1.00 12.10 -9.02
CA VAL A 59 -1.35 13.19 -8.09
C VAL A 59 -1.88 14.40 -8.85
N LEU A 60 -1.24 14.79 -9.96
CA LEU A 60 -1.71 15.92 -10.77
C LEU A 60 -3.12 15.66 -11.32
N LYS A 61 -3.42 14.43 -11.77
CA LYS A 61 -4.77 14.06 -12.21
C LYS A 61 -5.78 13.99 -11.06
N MET A 62 -5.38 13.53 -9.88
CA MET A 62 -6.25 13.44 -8.69
C MET A 62 -6.63 14.82 -8.14
N TYR A 63 -5.72 15.78 -8.19
CA TYR A 63 -5.99 17.16 -7.77
C TYR A 63 -6.62 18.01 -8.88
N GLY A 64 -6.89 17.44 -10.06
CA GLY A 64 -7.42 18.19 -11.20
C GLY A 64 -6.47 19.30 -11.66
N ALA A 65 -5.16 19.13 -11.45
CA ALA A 65 -4.17 20.14 -11.74
C ALA A 65 -4.09 20.34 -13.27
N GLU A 66 -4.54 21.51 -13.70
CA GLU A 66 -4.45 21.96 -15.09
C GLU A 66 -3.02 22.45 -15.36
N PRO A 67 -2.37 22.01 -16.46
CA PRO A 67 -1.00 22.39 -16.74
C PRO A 67 -0.91 23.91 -16.91
N LEU A 68 -0.04 24.54 -16.12
CA LEU A 68 0.21 25.98 -16.24
C LEU A 68 0.72 26.29 -17.66
N PRO A 69 0.02 27.13 -18.44
CA PRO A 69 0.52 27.57 -19.74
C PRO A 69 1.81 28.37 -19.52
N LYS A 70 2.83 28.08 -20.34
CA LYS A 70 4.05 28.87 -20.40
C LYS A 70 3.79 30.23 -21.03
#